data_AF-A0A6C0EYH5-F1
#
_entry.id   AF-A0A6C0EYH5-F1
#
_cell.length_a   1.000
_cell.length_b   1.000
_cell.length_c   1.000
_cell.angle_alpha   90.00
_cell.angle_beta   90.00
_cell.angle_gamma   90.00
#
_symmetry.space_group_name_H-M   'P 1'
#
loop_
_entity.id
_entity.type
_entity.pdbx_description
1 polymer ?
#
loop_
_entity_poly.entity_id
_entity_poly.type
_entity_poly.pdbx_seq_one_letter_code
_entity_poly.pdbx_strand_id
1 'polypeptide(L)'
;MNINLIILLITGGLVYNTYYDNFLIKSFSDYKKYYKIGLIVVGALGFYLMVQKNPVKGYNVVKSAQQYINVLPMDKNAKAFLQPFLSSSPEEKAINRMQTAGKSTKRSVSETKKKYIASNQNWTCGECKEQLKAWFEVDHIKRLDQGGSNDVDNLVALCRNCHGKKTSMENI
;
A
#
# COMPACT_ATOMS: atom_id res chain seq x y z
N MET A 1 36.31 32.80 -3.59
CA MET A 1 36.60 31.96 -2.39
C MET A 1 37.27 30.70 -2.89
N ASN A 2 38.57 30.52 -2.61
CA ASN A 2 39.37 29.44 -3.21
C ASN A 2 38.99 28.10 -2.58
N ILE A 3 38.69 27.10 -3.41
CA ILE A 3 38.31 25.73 -2.98
C ILE A 3 39.30 25.14 -1.96
N ASN A 4 40.60 25.44 -2.11
CA ASN A 4 41.65 24.97 -1.21
C ASN A 4 41.47 25.48 0.24
N LEU A 5 40.95 26.70 0.40
CA LEU A 5 40.71 27.32 1.71
C LEU A 5 39.50 26.68 2.41
N ILE A 6 38.47 26.30 1.63
CA ILE A 6 37.30 25.57 2.11
C ILE A 6 37.69 24.17 2.57
N ILE A 7 38.53 23.45 1.79
CA ILE A 7 39.02 22.12 2.15
C ILE A 7 39.82 22.14 3.45
N LEU A 8 40.69 23.14 3.63
CA LEU A 8 41.47 23.33 4.87
C LEU A 8 40.58 23.58 6.09
N LEU A 9 39.56 24.43 5.95
CA LEU A 9 38.61 24.72 7.01
C LEU A 9 37.74 23.50 7.38
N ILE A 10 37.26 22.75 6.38
CA ILE A 10 36.49 21.52 6.62
C ILE A 10 37.35 20.48 7.35
N THR A 11 38.59 20.28 6.89
CA THR A 11 39.50 19.29 7.47
C THR A 11 39.87 19.66 8.91
N GLY A 12 40.21 20.94 9.16
CA GLY A 12 40.48 21.43 10.52
C GLY A 12 39.28 21.31 11.45
N GLY A 13 38.07 21.61 10.95
CA GLY A 13 36.82 21.42 11.70
C GLY A 13 36.52 19.95 12.04
N LEU A 14 36.83 19.02 11.14
CA LEU A 14 36.67 17.57 11.39
C LEU A 14 37.68 17.05 12.42
N VAL A 15 38.94 17.50 12.36
CA VAL A 15 39.96 17.16 13.36
C VAL A 15 39.56 17.72 14.73
N TYR A 16 39.11 18.97 14.79
CA TYR A 16 38.59 19.59 16.01
C TYR A 16 37.39 18.83 16.57
N ASN A 17 36.42 18.45 15.73
CA ASN A 17 35.26 17.67 16.15
C ASN A 17 35.64 16.28 16.68
N THR A 18 36.65 15.64 16.08
CA THR A 18 37.15 14.32 16.52
C THR A 18 37.91 14.43 17.85
N TYR A 19 38.65 15.53 18.06
CA TYR A 19 39.38 15.79 19.30
C TYR A 19 38.45 16.02 20.51
N TYR A 20 37.32 16.69 20.31
CA TYR A 20 36.29 16.90 21.35
C TYR A 20 35.20 15.80 21.34
N ASP A 21 35.59 14.54 21.11
CA ASP A 21 34.74 13.38 21.32
C ASP A 21 33.40 13.40 20.54
N ASN A 22 33.42 13.97 19.33
CA ASN A 22 32.26 14.15 18.47
C ASN A 22 31.15 14.99 19.09
N PHE A 23 31.48 15.94 19.98
CA PHE A 23 30.52 16.81 20.66
C PHE A 23 29.51 17.47 19.71
N LEU A 24 29.95 17.94 18.53
CA LEU A 24 29.05 18.56 17.54
C LEU A 24 28.06 17.54 16.96
N ILE A 25 28.52 16.32 16.67
CA ILE A 25 27.69 15.24 16.11
C ILE A 25 26.72 14.70 17.18
N LYS A 26 27.17 14.56 18.43
CA LYS A 26 26.33 14.17 19.57
C LYS A 26 25.22 15.19 19.80
N SER A 27 25.56 16.48 19.85
CA SER A 27 24.60 17.58 19.96
C SER A 27 23.58 17.55 18.82
N PHE A 28 24.00 17.35 17.56
CA PHE A 28 23.07 17.24 16.42
C PHE A 28 22.12 16.03 16.53
N SER A 29 22.61 14.91 17.05
CA SER A 29 21.79 13.72 17.31
C SER A 29 20.77 13.95 18.43
N ASP A 30 21.09 14.75 19.44
CA ASP A 30 20.20 15.03 20.57
C ASP A 30 18.98 15.87 20.16
N TYR A 31 19.13 16.71 19.12
CA TYR A 31 18.02 17.51 18.57
C TYR A 31 17.14 16.79 17.54
N LYS A 32 17.34 15.48 17.29
CA LYS A 32 16.51 14.69 16.34
C LYS A 32 15.01 14.86 16.56
N LYS A 33 14.56 14.99 17.81
CA LYS A 33 13.16 15.24 18.16
C LYS A 33 12.65 16.58 17.59
N TYR A 34 13.45 17.63 17.71
CA TYR A 34 13.07 18.98 17.26
C TYR A 34 13.08 19.10 15.74
N TYR A 35 14.02 18.46 15.04
CA TYR A 35 14.00 18.41 13.58
C TYR A 35 12.74 17.70 13.05
N LYS A 36 12.34 16.59 13.68
CA LYS A 36 11.08 15.89 13.32
C LYS A 36 9.85 16.79 13.53
N ILE A 37 9.77 17.48 14.67
CA ILE A 37 8.68 18.42 14.96
C ILE A 37 8.67 19.58 13.97
N GLY A 38 9.83 20.20 13.72
CA GLY A 38 9.97 21.32 12.79
C GLY A 38 9.52 20.96 11.37
N LEU A 39 9.89 19.77 10.88
CA LEU A 39 9.51 19.30 9.54
C LEU A 39 7.99 19.09 9.43
N ILE A 40 7.35 18.55 10.48
CA ILE A 40 5.89 18.41 10.55
C ILE A 40 5.21 19.78 10.54
N VAL A 41 5.68 20.73 11.35
CA VAL A 41 5.09 22.08 11.43
C VAL A 41 5.23 22.84 10.13
N VAL A 42 6.43 22.83 9.52
CA VAL A 42 6.69 23.49 8.23
C VAL A 42 5.88 22.84 7.12
N GLY A 43 5.81 21.51 7.10
CA GLY A 43 5.00 20.76 6.14
C GLY A 43 3.51 21.08 6.27
N ALA A 44 2.98 21.09 7.50
CA ALA A 44 1.57 21.40 7.78
C ALA A 44 1.22 22.85 7.41
N LEU A 45 2.07 23.82 7.75
CA LEU A 45 1.87 25.22 7.41
C LEU A 45 1.94 25.44 5.89
N GLY A 46 2.92 24.82 5.22
CA GLY A 46 3.03 24.86 3.77
C GLY A 46 1.81 24.28 3.07
N PHE A 47 1.32 23.14 3.55
CA PHE A 47 0.11 22.50 3.03
C PHE A 47 -1.14 23.36 3.27
N TYR A 48 -1.30 23.93 4.48
CA TYR A 48 -2.40 24.82 4.82
C TYR A 48 -2.47 26.03 3.88
N LEU A 49 -1.33 26.68 3.63
CA LEU A 49 -1.26 27.81 2.71
C LEU A 49 -1.52 27.41 1.26
N MET A 50 -1.06 26.22 0.84
CA MET A 50 -1.30 25.69 -0.50
C MET A 50 -2.80 25.45 -0.77
N VAL A 51 -3.50 24.84 0.17
CA VAL A 51 -4.93 24.54 0.08
C VAL A 51 -5.76 25.84 0.04
N GLN A 52 -5.43 26.82 0.89
CA GLN A 52 -6.16 28.09 0.94
C GLN A 52 -5.94 28.97 -0.28
N LYS A 53 -4.71 29.05 -0.81
CA LYS A 53 -4.42 29.98 -1.90
C LYS A 53 -4.80 29.44 -3.28
N ASN A 54 -4.68 28.14 -3.52
CA ASN A 54 -4.94 27.55 -4.85
C ASN A 54 -5.39 26.09 -4.76
N PRO A 55 -6.69 25.82 -4.50
CA PRO A 55 -7.20 24.47 -4.34
C PRO A 55 -6.99 23.60 -5.60
N VAL A 56 -7.09 24.19 -6.79
CA VAL A 56 -6.92 23.48 -8.08
C VAL A 56 -5.46 23.05 -8.28
N LYS A 57 -4.49 23.89 -7.94
CA LYS A 57 -3.06 23.53 -8.04
C LYS A 57 -2.69 22.48 -6.99
N GLY A 58 -3.20 22.62 -5.77
CA GLY A 58 -3.01 21.64 -4.71
C GLY A 58 -3.51 20.25 -5.11
N TYR A 59 -4.69 20.17 -5.74
CA TYR A 59 -5.23 18.92 -6.26
C TYR A 59 -4.30 18.28 -7.30
N ASN A 60 -3.78 19.06 -8.24
CA ASN A 60 -2.86 18.54 -9.27
C ASN A 60 -1.53 18.07 -8.67
N VAL A 61 -0.98 18.76 -7.66
CA VAL A 61 0.24 18.31 -6.95
C VAL A 61 0.01 16.98 -6.24
N VAL A 62 -1.10 16.83 -5.53
CA VAL A 62 -1.46 15.57 -4.85
C VAL A 62 -1.68 14.45 -5.86
N LYS A 63 -2.37 14.72 -6.98
CA LYS A 63 -2.58 13.75 -8.05
C LYS A 63 -1.28 13.28 -8.71
N SER A 64 -0.35 14.20 -8.95
CA SER A 64 0.98 13.86 -9.47
C SER A 64 1.77 13.04 -8.45
N ALA A 65 1.73 13.39 -7.16
CA ALA A 65 2.40 12.64 -6.10
C ALA A 65 1.88 11.19 -5.99
N GLN A 66 0.58 10.96 -6.21
CA GLN A 66 -0.02 9.63 -6.20
C GLN A 66 0.64 8.67 -7.19
N GLN A 67 1.01 9.15 -8.38
CA GLN A 67 1.65 8.32 -9.40
C GLN A 67 3.03 7.81 -8.93
N TYR A 68 3.74 8.61 -8.15
CA TYR A 68 5.04 8.24 -7.58
C TYR A 68 4.91 7.35 -6.33
N ILE A 69 3.93 7.61 -5.47
CA ILE A 69 3.70 6.79 -4.26
C ILE A 69 3.41 5.32 -4.62
N ASN A 70 2.73 5.08 -5.74
CA ASN A 70 2.43 3.73 -6.20
C ASN A 70 3.69 2.93 -6.61
N VAL A 71 4.73 3.60 -7.13
CA VAL A 71 5.99 2.96 -7.54
C VAL A 71 7.04 2.92 -6.43
N LEU A 72 6.82 3.64 -5.33
CA LEU A 72 7.71 3.58 -4.18
C LEU A 72 7.52 2.27 -3.40
N PRO A 73 8.62 1.59 -3.03
CA PRO A 73 8.57 0.41 -2.18
C PRO A 73 8.28 0.82 -0.73
N MET A 74 7.01 1.12 -0.45
CA MET A 74 6.52 1.36 0.92
C MET A 74 5.95 0.07 1.51
N ASP A 75 6.07 -0.07 2.83
CA ASP A 75 5.49 -1.20 3.54
C ASP A 75 3.95 -1.18 3.47
N LYS A 76 3.35 -2.37 3.58
CA LYS A 76 1.89 -2.54 3.46
C LYS A 76 1.12 -1.73 4.52
N ASN A 77 1.69 -1.51 5.71
CA ASN A 77 1.03 -0.82 6.80
C ASN A 77 1.02 0.70 6.58
N ALA A 78 2.12 1.29 6.11
CA ALA A 78 2.17 2.70 5.73
C ALA A 78 1.23 3.00 4.55
N LYS A 79 1.15 2.11 3.56
CA LYS A 79 0.19 2.23 2.46
C LYS A 79 -1.25 2.19 2.98
N ALA A 80 -1.59 1.25 3.86
CA ALA A 80 -2.92 1.14 4.46
C ALA A 80 -3.34 2.38 5.26
N PHE A 81 -2.39 3.02 5.96
CA PHE A 81 -2.66 4.25 6.70
C PHE A 81 -2.91 5.46 5.80
N LEU A 82 -2.18 5.56 4.67
CA LEU A 82 -2.32 6.67 3.72
C LEU A 82 -3.50 6.46 2.76
N GLN A 83 -3.94 5.22 2.56
CA GLN A 83 -4.97 4.86 1.60
C GLN A 83 -6.23 5.73 1.69
N PRO A 84 -6.82 6.03 2.86
CA PRO A 84 -8.02 6.87 2.95
C PRO A 84 -7.87 8.28 2.36
N PHE A 85 -6.65 8.81 2.35
CA PHE A 85 -6.33 10.15 1.85
C PHE A 85 -5.88 10.13 0.38
N LEU A 86 -5.31 9.00 -0.07
CA LEU A 86 -4.79 8.80 -1.42
C LEU A 86 -5.84 8.23 -2.39
N SER A 87 -6.72 7.37 -1.89
CA SER A 87 -7.77 6.69 -2.67
C SER A 87 -8.96 7.61 -2.92
N SER A 88 -8.75 8.61 -3.77
CA SER A 88 -9.79 9.55 -4.22
C SER A 88 -10.50 9.08 -5.50
N SER A 89 -10.09 7.96 -6.10
CA SER A 89 -10.80 7.40 -7.25
C SER A 89 -12.07 6.64 -6.81
N PRO A 90 -13.22 6.85 -7.47
CA PRO A 90 -14.45 6.09 -7.22
C PRO A 90 -14.27 4.56 -7.35
N GLU A 91 -13.38 4.13 -8.25
CA GLU A 91 -13.05 2.73 -8.51
C GLU A 91 -12.38 2.07 -7.29
N GLU A 92 -11.39 2.73 -6.68
CA GLU A 92 -10.68 2.18 -5.53
C GLU A 92 -11.59 2.10 -4.29
N LYS A 93 -12.50 3.07 -4.12
CA LYS A 93 -13.55 3.01 -3.08
C LYS A 93 -14.50 1.83 -3.29
N ALA A 94 -14.85 1.52 -4.55
CA ALA A 94 -15.69 0.36 -4.86
C ALA A 94 -14.98 -0.96 -4.54
N ILE A 95 -13.69 -1.07 -4.86
CA ILE A 95 -12.85 -2.24 -4.54
C ILE A 95 -12.74 -2.41 -3.02
N ASN A 96 -12.44 -1.35 -2.27
CA ASN A 96 -12.33 -1.40 -0.81
C ASN A 96 -13.65 -1.81 -0.14
N ARG A 97 -14.80 -1.31 -0.62
CA ARG A 97 -16.13 -1.75 -0.16
C ARG A 97 -16.36 -3.23 -0.42
N MET A 98 -15.95 -3.73 -1.58
CA MET A 98 -16.10 -5.15 -1.92
C MET A 98 -15.16 -6.05 -1.11
N GLN A 99 -13.94 -5.61 -0.81
CA GLN A 99 -13.00 -6.35 0.03
C GLN A 99 -13.50 -6.46 1.48
N THR A 100 -13.99 -5.35 2.04
CA THR A 100 -14.50 -5.26 3.42
C THR A 100 -15.93 -5.80 3.59
N ALA A 101 -16.71 -5.89 2.50
CA ALA A 101 -18.00 -6.55 2.48
C ALA A 101 -17.82 -8.06 2.72
N GLY A 102 -18.31 -8.53 3.88
CA GLY A 102 -18.26 -9.95 4.22
C GLY A 102 -17.50 -10.32 5.50
N LYS A 103 -17.27 -9.39 6.44
CA LYS A 103 -16.83 -9.74 7.82
C LYS A 103 -17.79 -10.68 8.58
N SER A 104 -18.94 -11.00 8.00
CA SER A 104 -19.85 -12.06 8.45
C SER A 104 -19.29 -13.43 8.02
N THR A 105 -19.38 -14.41 8.91
CA THR A 105 -19.01 -15.84 8.75
C THR A 105 -19.83 -16.61 7.68
N LYS A 106 -20.46 -15.92 6.72
CA LYS A 106 -21.23 -16.57 5.65
C LYS A 106 -20.27 -17.25 4.67
N ARG A 107 -20.57 -18.52 4.34
CA ARG A 107 -19.85 -19.34 3.36
C ARG A 107 -19.91 -18.76 1.94
N SER A 108 -20.90 -17.91 1.64
CA SER A 108 -21.10 -17.30 0.32
C SER A 108 -20.43 -15.92 0.20
N VAL A 109 -19.65 -15.73 -0.86
CA VAL A 109 -19.13 -14.41 -1.28
C VAL A 109 -20.10 -13.70 -2.23
N SER A 110 -20.05 -12.36 -2.30
CA SER A 110 -20.95 -11.56 -3.16
C SER A 110 -20.67 -11.77 -4.65
N GLU A 111 -21.69 -11.64 -5.50
CA GLU A 111 -21.56 -11.80 -6.96
C GLU A 111 -20.52 -10.85 -7.58
N THR A 112 -20.43 -9.62 -7.10
CA THR A 112 -19.40 -8.66 -7.53
C THR A 112 -18.00 -9.17 -7.18
N LYS A 113 -17.81 -9.72 -5.98
CA LYS A 113 -16.52 -10.31 -5.57
C LYS A 113 -16.18 -11.51 -6.44
N LYS A 114 -17.16 -12.35 -6.80
CA LYS A 114 -16.94 -13.48 -7.73
C LYS A 114 -16.44 -13.01 -9.10
N LYS A 115 -17.11 -12.01 -9.69
CA LYS A 115 -16.71 -11.42 -10.97
C LYS A 115 -15.32 -10.78 -10.90
N TYR A 116 -14.99 -10.14 -9.77
CA TYR A 116 -13.67 -9.57 -9.55
C TYR A 116 -12.57 -10.63 -9.52
N ILE A 117 -12.76 -11.75 -8.81
CA ILE A 117 -11.80 -12.87 -8.81
C ILE A 117 -11.61 -13.44 -10.23
N ALA A 118 -12.70 -13.68 -10.96
CA ALA A 118 -12.61 -14.16 -12.34
C ALA A 118 -11.86 -13.16 -13.24
N SER A 119 -12.13 -11.87 -13.10
CA SER A 119 -11.43 -10.82 -13.85
C SER A 119 -9.94 -10.77 -13.52
N ASN A 120 -9.55 -10.88 -12.25
CA ASN A 120 -8.14 -10.94 -11.83
C ASN A 120 -7.43 -12.18 -12.40
N GLN A 121 -8.16 -13.27 -12.64
CA GLN A 121 -7.66 -14.47 -13.30
C GLN A 121 -7.75 -14.39 -14.84
N ASN A 122 -7.99 -13.22 -15.42
CA ASN A 122 -8.19 -13.04 -16.86
C ASN A 122 -9.28 -13.95 -17.44
N TRP A 123 -10.32 -14.24 -16.65
CA TRP A 123 -11.38 -15.19 -16.98
C TRP A 123 -10.87 -16.59 -17.32
N THR A 124 -9.75 -17.01 -16.71
CA THR A 124 -9.21 -18.37 -16.84
C THR A 124 -9.32 -19.15 -15.52
N CYS A 125 -9.54 -20.46 -15.64
CA CYS A 125 -9.66 -21.35 -14.49
C CYS A 125 -8.34 -21.40 -13.71
N GLY A 126 -8.43 -21.31 -12.38
CA GLY A 126 -7.25 -21.36 -11.51
C GLY A 126 -6.47 -22.67 -11.61
N GLU A 127 -7.14 -23.78 -11.91
CA GLU A 127 -6.54 -25.12 -11.99
C GLU A 127 -6.19 -25.52 -13.44
N CYS A 128 -7.18 -25.71 -14.32
CA CYS A 128 -6.94 -26.20 -15.69
C CYS A 128 -6.50 -25.13 -16.69
N LYS A 129 -6.50 -23.84 -16.31
CA LYS A 129 -6.13 -22.69 -17.17
C LYS A 129 -7.00 -22.47 -18.41
N GLU A 130 -8.06 -23.25 -18.61
CA GLU A 130 -9.06 -23.01 -19.66
C GLU A 130 -9.92 -21.76 -19.38
N GLN A 131 -10.52 -21.20 -20.43
CA GLN A 131 -11.45 -20.07 -20.31
C GLN A 131 -12.66 -20.44 -19.43
N LEU A 132 -12.96 -19.60 -18.46
CA LEU A 132 -14.14 -19.72 -17.61
C LEU A 132 -15.41 -19.44 -18.42
N LYS A 133 -16.37 -20.37 -18.33
CA LYS A 133 -17.73 -20.17 -18.84
C LYS A 133 -18.53 -19.29 -17.89
N ALA A 134 -19.69 -18.80 -18.34
CA ALA A 134 -20.61 -18.01 -17.50
C ALA A 134 -21.02 -18.69 -16.18
N TRP A 135 -20.96 -20.02 -16.14
CA TRP A 135 -21.34 -20.88 -15.01
C TRP A 135 -20.13 -21.28 -14.14
N PHE A 136 -19.13 -20.41 -14.04
CA PHE A 136 -17.97 -20.65 -13.18
C PHE A 136 -18.35 -20.53 -11.70
N GLU A 137 -17.56 -21.17 -10.86
CA GLU A 137 -17.75 -21.15 -9.42
C GLU A 137 -16.50 -20.56 -8.75
N VAL A 138 -16.69 -19.83 -7.65
CA VAL A 138 -15.60 -19.26 -6.87
C VAL A 138 -15.58 -19.96 -5.54
N ASP A 139 -14.40 -20.44 -5.18
CA ASP A 139 -14.19 -21.29 -4.02
C ASP A 139 -12.96 -20.82 -3.23
N HIS A 140 -12.88 -21.22 -1.96
CA HIS A 140 -11.80 -20.80 -1.07
C HIS A 140 -10.56 -21.67 -1.27
N ILE A 141 -9.39 -21.07 -1.52
CA ILE A 141 -8.12 -21.82 -1.66
C ILE A 141 -7.87 -22.66 -0.39
N LYS A 142 -8.02 -22.02 0.78
CA LYS A 142 -8.09 -22.67 2.09
C LYS A 142 -9.52 -22.57 2.60
N ARG A 143 -10.16 -23.70 2.90
CA ARG A 143 -11.54 -23.73 3.38
C ARG A 143 -11.72 -22.94 4.68
N LEU A 144 -12.93 -22.40 4.90
CA LEU A 144 -13.27 -21.64 6.11
C LEU A 144 -13.15 -22.46 7.40
N ASP A 145 -13.52 -23.74 7.38
CA ASP A 145 -13.41 -24.66 8.54
C ASP A 145 -11.97 -24.98 8.92
N GLN A 146 -11.04 -24.89 7.95
CA GLN A 146 -9.60 -25.04 8.18
C GLN A 146 -8.92 -23.70 8.51
N GLY A 147 -9.68 -22.65 8.81
CA GLY A 147 -9.16 -21.31 9.11
C GLY A 147 -8.78 -20.52 7.85
N GLY A 148 -9.53 -20.69 6.77
CA GLY A 148 -9.52 -19.78 5.62
C GLY A 148 -10.36 -18.53 5.85
N SER A 149 -10.18 -17.53 4.99
CA SER A 149 -10.91 -16.25 5.04
C SER A 149 -11.70 -15.96 3.76
N ASN A 150 -12.59 -14.97 3.82
CA ASN A 150 -13.33 -14.44 2.65
C ASN A 150 -12.54 -13.36 1.89
N ASP A 151 -11.23 -13.29 2.11
CA ASP A 151 -10.35 -12.33 1.46
C ASP A 151 -10.10 -12.74 0.01
N VAL A 152 -9.87 -11.74 -0.85
CA VAL A 152 -9.61 -11.95 -2.28
C VAL A 152 -8.46 -12.94 -2.50
N ASP A 153 -7.43 -12.87 -1.66
CA ASP A 153 -6.22 -13.70 -1.75
C ASP A 153 -6.50 -15.18 -1.44
N ASN A 154 -7.60 -15.49 -0.76
CA ASN A 154 -8.02 -16.85 -0.44
C ASN A 154 -9.14 -17.36 -1.35
N LEU A 155 -9.43 -16.69 -2.46
CA LEU A 155 -10.49 -17.08 -3.39
C LEU A 155 -9.91 -17.40 -4.77
N VAL A 156 -10.48 -18.42 -5.42
CA VAL A 156 -10.10 -18.85 -6.77
C VAL A 156 -11.34 -19.15 -7.60
N ALA A 157 -11.37 -18.66 -8.83
CA ALA A 157 -12.40 -19.00 -9.81
C ALA A 157 -12.02 -20.30 -10.55
N LEU A 158 -12.94 -21.25 -10.55
CA LEU A 158 -12.77 -22.59 -11.12
C LEU A 158 -13.90 -22.90 -12.11
N CYS A 159 -13.58 -23.71 -13.12
CA CYS A 159 -14.62 -24.33 -13.93
C CYS A 159 -15.33 -25.43 -13.13
N ARG A 160 -16.54 -25.81 -13.55
CA ARG A 160 -17.38 -26.78 -12.83
C ARG A 160 -16.71 -28.15 -12.62
N ASN A 161 -15.88 -28.57 -13.58
CA ASN A 161 -15.13 -29.82 -13.50
C ASN A 161 -14.04 -29.76 -12.41
N CYS A 162 -13.22 -28.70 -12.41
CA CYS A 162 -12.18 -28.48 -11.42
C CYS A 162 -12.76 -28.28 -10.01
N HIS A 163 -13.85 -27.51 -9.90
CA HIS A 163 -14.52 -27.31 -8.62
C HIS A 163 -15.11 -28.62 -8.06
N GLY A 164 -15.78 -29.42 -8.90
CA GLY A 164 -16.30 -30.73 -8.50
C GLY A 164 -15.18 -31.69 -8.08
N LYS A 165 -14.07 -31.72 -8.82
CA LYS A 165 -12.88 -32.49 -8.47
C LYS A 165 -12.35 -32.07 -7.10
N LYS A 166 -12.14 -30.78 -6.86
CA LYS A 166 -11.69 -30.25 -5.57
C LYS A 166 -12.64 -30.65 -4.43
N THR A 167 -13.94 -30.42 -4.61
CA THR A 167 -14.96 -30.78 -3.60
C THR A 167 -14.93 -32.28 -3.30
N SER A 168 -14.73 -33.13 -4.30
CA SER A 168 -14.61 -34.58 -4.07
C SER A 168 -13.37 -34.94 -3.25
N MET A 169 -12.21 -34.35 -3.57
CA MET A 169 -10.96 -34.60 -2.85
C MET A 169 -10.98 -34.10 -1.40
N GLU A 170 -11.71 -33.03 -1.10
CA GLU A 170 -11.79 -32.49 0.26
C GLU A 170 -12.80 -33.22 1.17
N ASN A 171 -13.66 -34.07 0.62
CA ASN A 171 -14.66 -34.83 1.36
C ASN A 171 -14.31 -36.33 1.47
N ILE A 172 -13.11 -36.72 1.03
CA ILE A 172 -12.49 -38.03 1.28
C ILE A 172 -11.76 -37.97 2.61
#